data_AF-A0A4V2B1Q5-F1
#
_entry.id   AF-A0A4V2B1Q5-F1
#
_cell.length_a   1.000
_cell.length_b   1.000
_cell.length_c   1.000
_cell.angle_alpha   90.00
_cell.angle_beta   90.00
_cell.angle_gamma   90.00
#
_symmetry.space_group_name_H-M   'P 1'
#
loop_
_entity.id
_entity.type
_entity.pdbx_description
1 polymer ?
#
loop_
_entity_poly.entity_id
_entity_poly.type
_entity_poly.pdbx_seq_one_letter_code
_entity_poly.pdbx_strand_id
1 'polypeptide(L)'
;MPPQNPSRLGPLPSLIFASRWLQLPLYLGLIVAQAVYVWQFGVELVHLVSEVFFNGGAAEQAAELAEGGPTAEVAIMLIVLGLIDVVMISNLLMMVIVGGYETFVSRLRLEGHPDQPEWLSHVNASMLKVKLAMAIIGISSIHLLKTFIEIGDLGAPGSKFTADGVLWQTIIHCVFILSAIGIAYTDRLMTHVSSKPKAAH
;
A
#
# COMPACT_ATOMS: atom_id res chain seq x y z
N MET A 1 29.48 17.88 33.39
CA MET A 1 29.81 16.47 33.11
C MET A 1 30.93 16.45 32.08
N PRO A 2 32.04 15.73 32.29
CA PRO A 2 33.07 15.61 31.26
C PRO A 2 32.50 14.83 30.05
N PRO A 3 32.89 15.18 28.81
CA PRO A 3 32.47 14.45 27.61
C PRO A 3 33.00 13.01 27.68
N GLN A 4 32.10 12.04 27.63
CA GLN A 4 32.49 10.63 27.55
C GLN A 4 33.10 10.40 26.16
N ASN A 5 34.39 10.04 26.12
CA ASN A 5 35.05 9.64 24.88
C ASN A 5 34.32 8.41 24.30
N PRO A 6 33.85 8.44 23.03
CA PRO A 6 33.24 7.27 22.43
C PRO A 6 34.30 6.16 22.36
N SER A 7 34.06 5.07 23.09
CA SER A 7 34.89 3.87 23.02
C SER A 7 34.91 3.39 21.57
N ARG A 8 36.10 3.22 20.99
CA ARG A 8 36.25 2.68 19.63
C ARG A 8 35.66 1.27 19.64
N LEU A 9 34.62 1.06 18.84
CA LEU A 9 33.99 -0.24 18.66
C LEU A 9 35.03 -1.23 18.13
N GLY A 10 35.04 -2.47 18.65
CA GLY A 10 35.84 -3.55 18.07
C GLY A 10 35.44 -3.84 16.62
N PRO A 11 36.29 -4.55 15.84
CA PRO A 11 36.06 -4.79 14.41
C PRO A 11 34.75 -5.54 14.12
N LEU A 12 34.36 -6.51 14.96
CA LEU A 12 33.11 -7.27 14.80
C LEU A 12 31.84 -6.40 15.04
N PRO A 13 31.71 -5.67 16.18
CA PRO A 13 30.62 -4.71 16.36
C PRO A 13 30.54 -3.65 15.26
N SER A 14 31.69 -3.15 14.77
CA SER A 14 31.72 -2.17 13.70
C SER A 14 31.20 -2.73 12.37
N LEU A 15 31.54 -3.98 12.04
CA LEU A 15 31.03 -4.66 10.84
C LEU A 15 29.52 -4.91 10.92
N ILE A 16 29.03 -5.40 12.08
CA ILE A 16 27.60 -5.61 12.31
C ILE A 16 26.84 -4.29 12.21
N PHE A 17 27.36 -3.21 12.79
CA PHE A 17 26.75 -1.89 12.71
C PHE A 17 26.72 -1.34 11.27
N ALA A 18 27.81 -1.51 10.51
CA ALA A 18 27.91 -1.07 9.12
C ALA A 18 26.95 -1.82 8.18
N SER A 19 26.59 -3.07 8.49
CA SER A 19 25.67 -3.89 7.66
C SER A 19 24.30 -3.24 7.41
N ARG A 20 23.86 -2.33 8.29
CA ARG A 20 22.63 -1.54 8.13
C ARG A 20 22.61 -0.72 6.83
N TRP A 21 23.78 -0.26 6.37
CA TRP A 21 23.90 0.50 5.12
C TRP A 21 23.64 -0.34 3.88
N LEU A 22 23.66 -1.67 3.98
CA LEU A 22 23.28 -2.56 2.87
C LEU A 22 21.80 -2.41 2.49
N GLN A 23 20.95 -1.90 3.38
CA GLN A 23 19.54 -1.64 3.09
C GLN A 23 19.32 -0.35 2.29
N LEU A 24 20.26 0.61 2.37
CA LEU A 24 20.17 1.87 1.62
C LEU A 24 19.97 1.66 0.10
N PRO A 25 20.77 0.85 -0.62
CA PRO A 25 20.56 0.61 -2.05
C PRO A 25 19.23 -0.09 -2.35
N LEU A 26 18.69 -0.90 -1.44
CA LEU A 26 17.37 -1.51 -1.60
C LEU A 26 16.27 -0.45 -1.57
N TYR A 27 16.34 0.49 -0.62
CA TYR A 27 15.39 1.61 -0.57
C TYR A 27 15.52 2.53 -1.78
N LEU A 28 16.73 2.78 -2.29
CA LEU A 28 16.93 3.49 -3.55
C LEU A 28 16.28 2.76 -4.74
N GLY A 29 16.43 1.43 -4.80
CA GLY A 29 15.74 0.61 -5.80
C GLY A 29 14.20 0.72 -5.71
N LEU A 30 13.64 0.75 -4.50
CA LEU A 30 12.21 0.95 -4.30
C LEU A 30 11.74 2.35 -4.73
N ILE A 31 12.56 3.39 -4.57
CA ILE A 31 12.27 4.75 -5.08
C ILE A 31 12.25 4.75 -6.61
N VAL A 32 13.15 4.02 -7.27
CA VAL A 32 13.11 3.87 -8.73
C VAL A 32 11.85 3.14 -9.17
N ALA A 33 11.47 2.06 -8.49
CA ALA A 33 10.21 1.36 -8.74
C ALA A 33 9.00 2.29 -8.56
N GLN A 34 8.99 3.12 -7.52
CA GLN A 34 7.97 4.14 -7.30
C GLN A 34 7.88 5.14 -8.48
N ALA A 35 9.01 5.58 -9.02
CA ALA A 35 9.04 6.47 -10.19
C ALA A 35 8.45 5.80 -11.44
N VAL A 36 8.69 4.50 -11.63
CA VAL A 36 8.06 3.71 -12.70
C VAL A 36 6.54 3.65 -12.52
N TYR A 37 6.04 3.46 -11.30
CA TYR A 37 4.59 3.49 -11.03
C TYR A 37 3.98 4.87 -11.32
N VAL A 38 4.66 5.97 -10.97
CA VAL A 38 4.20 7.32 -11.31
C VAL A 38 4.13 7.52 -12.82
N TRP A 39 5.13 7.01 -13.56
CA TRP A 39 5.10 7.03 -15.03
C TRP A 39 3.92 6.22 -15.58
N GLN A 40 3.72 4.99 -15.10
CA GLN A 40 2.60 4.13 -15.50
C GLN A 40 1.25 4.80 -15.23
N PHE A 41 1.07 5.41 -14.06
CA PHE A 41 -0.12 6.18 -13.72
C PHE A 41 -0.36 7.32 -14.72
N GLY A 42 0.70 8.04 -15.10
CA GLY A 42 0.62 9.09 -16.12
C GLY A 42 0.16 8.56 -17.48
N VAL A 43 0.68 7.41 -17.91
CA VAL A 43 0.27 6.75 -19.17
C VAL A 43 -1.20 6.32 -19.11
N GLU A 44 -1.62 5.66 -18.03
CA GLU A 44 -3.02 5.22 -17.85
C GLU A 44 -3.99 6.41 -17.75
N LEU A 45 -3.58 7.51 -17.11
CA LEU A 45 -4.36 8.74 -17.04
C LEU A 45 -4.52 9.39 -18.42
N VAL A 46 -3.45 9.45 -19.20
CA VAL A 46 -3.51 9.96 -20.58
C VAL A 46 -4.41 9.07 -21.43
N HIS A 47 -4.34 7.74 -21.28
CA HIS A 47 -5.27 6.83 -21.95
C HIS A 47 -6.72 7.13 -21.58
N LEU A 48 -7.05 7.25 -20.28
CA LEU A 48 -8.40 7.59 -19.81
C LEU A 48 -8.90 8.90 -20.41
N VAL A 49 -8.08 9.96 -20.36
CA VAL A 49 -8.45 11.28 -20.89
C VAL A 49 -8.60 11.22 -22.42
N SER A 50 -7.71 10.51 -23.12
CA SER A 50 -7.79 10.32 -24.57
C SER A 50 -9.08 9.60 -24.99
N GLU A 51 -9.49 8.60 -24.21
CA GLU A 51 -10.68 7.80 -24.46
C GLU A 51 -11.97 8.60 -24.22
N VAL A 52 -12.02 9.41 -23.15
CA VAL A 52 -13.19 10.23 -22.79
C VAL A 52 -13.32 11.47 -23.68
N PHE A 53 -12.23 12.19 -23.96
CA PHE A 53 -12.30 13.52 -24.58
C PHE A 53 -11.93 13.57 -26.07
N PHE A 54 -10.99 12.72 -26.51
CA PHE A 54 -10.44 12.80 -27.87
C PHE A 54 -11.05 11.76 -28.81
N ASN A 55 -11.40 10.59 -28.28
CA ASN A 55 -12.03 9.53 -29.07
C ASN A 55 -13.56 9.61 -29.08
N GLY A 56 -14.20 10.37 -28.18
CA GLY A 56 -15.61 10.78 -28.22
C GLY A 56 -16.70 9.71 -28.40
N GLY A 57 -16.36 8.43 -28.58
CA GLY A 57 -17.25 7.43 -29.16
C GLY A 57 -16.69 6.00 -29.27
N ALA A 58 -15.59 5.64 -28.57
CA ALA A 58 -15.22 4.23 -28.45
C ALA A 58 -16.15 3.47 -27.49
N ALA A 59 -16.71 4.18 -26.51
CA ALA A 59 -17.85 3.76 -25.70
C ALA A 59 -19.13 3.52 -26.53
N GLU A 60 -19.35 4.28 -27.61
CA GLU A 60 -20.44 4.08 -28.57
C GLU A 60 -20.13 2.97 -29.59
N GLN A 61 -18.91 2.90 -30.14
CA GLN A 61 -18.51 1.87 -31.12
C GLN A 61 -18.27 0.48 -30.51
N ALA A 62 -17.88 0.38 -29.24
CA ALA A 62 -17.84 -0.89 -28.51
C ALA A 62 -19.25 -1.34 -28.06
N ALA A 63 -20.16 -0.40 -27.79
CA ALA A 63 -21.56 -0.68 -27.48
C ALA A 63 -22.39 -1.03 -28.72
N GLU A 64 -22.06 -0.52 -29.91
CA GLU A 64 -22.76 -0.82 -31.18
C GLU A 64 -22.34 -2.15 -31.82
N LEU A 65 -21.15 -2.67 -31.50
CA LEU A 65 -20.56 -3.85 -32.15
C LEU A 65 -20.45 -5.11 -31.29
N ALA A 66 -20.77 -5.05 -29.99
CA ALA A 66 -20.71 -6.22 -29.11
C ALA A 66 -22.07 -6.50 -28.45
N GLU A 67 -22.79 -7.52 -28.94
CA GLU A 67 -23.70 -8.25 -28.07
C GLU A 67 -22.88 -8.83 -26.91
N GLY A 68 -23.00 -8.23 -25.72
CA GLY A 68 -22.35 -8.69 -24.49
C GLY A 68 -21.08 -7.92 -24.05
N GLY A 69 -20.76 -6.75 -24.62
CA GLY A 69 -19.65 -5.91 -24.13
C GLY A 69 -20.00 -5.08 -22.89
N PRO A 70 -19.01 -4.72 -22.02
CA PRO A 70 -19.24 -3.82 -20.88
C PRO A 70 -19.65 -2.42 -21.37
N THR A 71 -20.61 -1.80 -20.67
CA THR A 71 -21.07 -0.45 -21.02
C THR A 71 -19.94 0.56 -20.92
N ALA A 72 -20.10 1.69 -21.61
CA ALA A 72 -19.20 2.84 -21.53
C ALA A 72 -18.86 3.23 -20.09
N GLU A 73 -19.87 3.27 -19.21
CA GLU A 73 -19.66 3.62 -17.80
C GLU A 73 -18.85 2.56 -17.06
N VAL A 74 -19.11 1.27 -17.35
CA VAL A 74 -18.35 0.16 -16.76
C VAL A 74 -16.90 0.19 -17.19
N ALA A 75 -16.61 0.45 -18.47
CA ALA A 75 -15.24 0.57 -18.97
C ALA A 75 -14.47 1.70 -18.28
N ILE A 76 -15.06 2.90 -18.19
CA ILE A 76 -14.47 4.05 -17.49
C ILE A 76 -14.23 3.71 -16.00
N MET A 77 -15.21 3.09 -15.34
CA MET A 77 -15.09 2.67 -13.94
C MET A 77 -13.93 1.69 -13.74
N LEU A 78 -13.73 0.72 -14.64
CA LEU A 78 -12.63 -0.25 -14.56
C LEU A 78 -11.26 0.41 -14.72
N ILE A 79 -11.14 1.41 -15.61
CA ILE A 79 -9.89 2.18 -15.78
C ILE A 79 -9.60 3.01 -14.52
N VAL A 80 -10.61 3.72 -13.99
CA VAL A 80 -10.47 4.49 -12.74
C VAL A 80 -10.09 3.57 -11.57
N LEU A 81 -10.68 2.38 -11.49
CA LEU A 81 -10.36 1.42 -10.44
C LEU A 81 -8.92 0.91 -10.54
N GLY A 82 -8.37 0.78 -11.76
CA GLY A 82 -6.95 0.51 -12.00
C GLY A 82 -6.04 1.66 -11.53
N LEU A 83 -6.40 2.91 -11.85
CA LEU A 83 -5.66 4.08 -11.40
C LEU A 83 -5.63 4.18 -9.86
N ILE A 84 -6.75 3.88 -9.20
CA ILE A 84 -6.82 3.84 -7.72
C ILE A 84 -5.88 2.77 -7.17
N ASP A 85 -5.81 1.59 -7.79
CA ASP A 85 -4.94 0.50 -7.34
C ASP A 85 -3.45 0.89 -7.40
N VAL A 86 -3.02 1.50 -8.50
CA VAL A 86 -1.64 2.01 -8.65
C VAL A 86 -1.30 3.00 -7.52
N VAL A 87 -2.23 3.91 -7.19
CA VAL A 87 -2.05 4.86 -6.09
C VAL A 87 -2.00 4.16 -4.72
N MET A 88 -2.80 3.13 -4.50
CA MET A 88 -2.79 2.36 -3.25
C MET A 88 -1.46 1.63 -3.03
N ILE A 89 -0.92 0.98 -4.07
CA ILE A 89 0.39 0.33 -4.02
C ILE A 89 1.50 1.37 -3.79
N SER A 90 1.42 2.52 -4.47
CA SER A 90 2.36 3.63 -4.32
C SER A 90 2.41 4.18 -2.88
N ASN A 91 1.26 4.31 -2.22
CA ASN A 91 1.18 4.74 -0.81
C ASN A 91 1.77 3.70 0.15
N LEU A 92 1.53 2.42 -0.10
CA LEU A 92 2.13 1.31 0.66
C LEU A 92 3.66 1.31 0.51
N LEU A 93 4.17 1.46 -0.71
CA LEU A 93 5.60 1.53 -0.98
C LEU A 93 6.25 2.69 -0.25
N MET A 94 5.63 3.88 -0.27
CA MET A 94 6.15 5.04 0.46
C MET A 94 6.27 4.75 1.96
N MET A 95 5.24 4.13 2.55
CA MET A 95 5.24 3.72 3.95
C MET A 95 6.37 2.72 4.28
N VAL A 96 6.64 1.77 3.38
CA VAL A 96 7.73 0.79 3.54
C VAL A 96 9.11 1.43 3.39
N ILE A 97 9.29 2.32 2.42
CA ILE A 97 10.57 3.00 2.15
C ILE A 97 10.95 3.85 3.35
N VAL A 98 10.07 4.77 3.76
CA VAL A 98 10.43 5.74 4.80
C VAL A 98 10.43 5.09 6.18
N GLY A 99 9.42 4.29 6.51
CA GLY A 99 9.36 3.58 7.80
C GLY A 99 10.50 2.57 7.96
N GLY A 100 10.86 1.87 6.88
CA GLY A 100 12.01 0.97 6.85
C GLY A 100 13.33 1.71 7.02
N TYR A 101 13.54 2.81 6.29
CA TYR A 101 14.74 3.62 6.40
C TYR A 101 14.92 4.19 7.81
N GLU A 102 13.87 4.76 8.39
CA GLU A 102 13.90 5.32 9.75
C GLU A 102 14.22 4.26 10.82
N THR A 103 13.62 3.07 10.69
CA THR A 103 13.79 1.97 11.65
C THR A 103 15.17 1.33 11.54
N PHE A 104 15.61 1.01 10.33
CA PHE A 104 16.76 0.12 10.12
C PHE A 104 18.02 0.82 9.62
N VAL A 105 17.95 2.00 9.00
CA VAL A 105 19.15 2.70 8.48
C VAL A 105 19.50 3.90 9.35
N SER A 106 18.70 4.96 9.32
CA SER A 106 19.00 6.21 10.01
C SER A 106 17.74 6.98 10.37
N ARG A 107 17.75 7.63 11.54
CA ARG A 107 16.67 8.53 11.95
C ARG A 107 16.68 9.78 11.08
N LEU A 108 15.52 10.17 10.56
CA LEU A 108 15.37 11.32 9.67
C LEU A 108 15.42 12.67 10.40
N ARG A 109 15.18 12.71 11.73
CA ARG A 109 15.23 13.92 12.59
C ARG A 109 14.46 15.11 12.01
N LEU A 110 13.22 14.87 11.60
CA LEU A 110 12.34 15.87 10.98
C LEU A 110 11.44 16.60 11.99
N GLU A 111 11.75 16.52 13.30
CA GLU A 111 10.89 17.08 14.34
C GLU A 111 10.73 18.61 14.18
N GLY A 112 9.49 19.05 13.91
CA GLY A 112 9.15 20.48 13.79
C GLY A 112 9.31 21.08 12.38
N HIS A 113 9.55 20.25 11.35
CA HIS A 113 9.53 20.70 9.96
C HIS A 113 8.08 20.88 9.47
N PRO A 114 7.72 21.96 8.74
CA PRO A 114 6.35 22.18 8.25
C PRO A 114 5.84 21.02 7.36
N ASP A 115 6.74 20.40 6.60
CA ASP A 115 6.42 19.25 5.74
C ASP A 115 6.59 17.88 6.43
N GLN A 116 6.72 17.83 7.75
CA GLN A 116 6.75 16.56 8.48
C GLN A 116 5.38 15.88 8.36
N PRO A 117 5.30 14.67 7.77
CA PRO A 117 4.07 13.92 7.75
C PRO A 117 3.63 13.54 9.17
N GLU A 118 2.34 13.63 9.47
CA GLU A 118 1.79 13.28 10.78
C GLU A 118 2.04 11.80 11.15
N TRP A 119 2.23 10.92 10.17
CA TRP A 119 2.60 9.53 10.40
C TRP A 119 4.06 9.33 10.84
N LEU A 120 4.94 10.33 10.66
CA LEU A 120 6.34 10.31 11.12
C LEU A 120 6.53 10.86 12.54
N SER A 121 5.66 11.73 13.05
CA SER A 121 5.84 12.34 14.38
C SER A 121 5.46 11.39 15.53
N HIS A 122 4.63 10.38 15.25
CA HIS A 122 4.22 9.35 16.20
C HIS A 122 4.40 7.94 15.61
N VAL A 123 5.65 7.56 15.33
CA VAL A 123 5.98 6.18 14.95
C VAL A 123 5.92 5.28 16.18
N ASN A 124 4.72 5.09 16.74
CA ASN A 124 4.45 3.95 17.59
C ASN A 124 4.40 2.73 16.67
N ALA A 125 5.23 1.70 16.94
CA ALA A 125 5.30 0.50 16.13
C ALA A 125 3.92 -0.16 15.91
N SER A 126 2.98 0.06 16.82
CA SER A 126 1.57 -0.32 16.66
C SER A 126 0.83 0.42 15.55
N MET A 127 1.01 1.74 15.43
CA MET A 127 0.32 2.56 14.42
C MET A 127 0.79 2.24 13.00
N LEU A 128 2.07 1.87 12.85
CA LEU A 128 2.63 1.40 11.59
C LEU A 128 2.01 0.05 11.16
N LYS A 129 1.81 -0.88 12.09
CA LYS A 129 1.18 -2.19 11.79
C LYS A 129 -0.28 -2.03 11.36
N VAL A 130 -1.03 -1.18 12.04
CA VAL A 130 -2.45 -0.93 11.71
C VAL A 130 -2.58 -0.26 10.34
N LYS A 131 -1.77 0.76 10.04
CA LYS A 131 -1.78 1.43 8.73
C LYS A 131 -1.43 0.47 7.58
N LEU A 132 -0.47 -0.42 7.80
CA LEU A 132 -0.09 -1.44 6.82
C LEU A 132 -1.24 -2.42 6.56
N ALA A 133 -1.90 -2.89 7.62
CA ALA A 133 -3.04 -3.80 7.51
C ALA A 133 -4.22 -3.15 6.77
N MET A 134 -4.54 -1.89 7.08
CA MET A 134 -5.59 -1.13 6.39
C MET A 134 -5.28 -0.93 4.90
N ALA A 135 -4.03 -0.64 4.55
CA ALA A 135 -3.62 -0.52 3.15
C ALA A 135 -3.78 -1.84 2.38
N ILE A 136 -3.36 -2.98 2.97
CA ILE A 136 -3.52 -4.30 2.35
C ILE A 136 -4.99 -4.67 2.17
N ILE A 137 -5.85 -4.40 3.17
CA ILE A 137 -7.30 -4.61 3.04
C ILE A 137 -7.86 -3.75 1.90
N GLY A 138 -7.52 -2.47 1.85
CA GLY A 138 -7.99 -1.54 0.81
C GLY A 138 -7.62 -2.00 -0.60
N ILE A 139 -6.36 -2.38 -0.83
CA ILE A 139 -5.88 -2.95 -2.10
C ILE A 139 -6.71 -4.19 -2.47
N SER A 140 -6.88 -5.11 -1.52
CA SER A 140 -7.65 -6.34 -1.75
C SER A 140 -9.14 -6.08 -2.02
N SER A 141 -9.74 -5.07 -1.39
CA SER A 141 -11.13 -4.66 -1.63
C SER A 141 -11.32 -4.09 -3.05
N ILE A 142 -10.39 -3.27 -3.53
CA ILE A 142 -10.43 -2.71 -4.90
C ILE A 142 -10.39 -3.82 -5.94
N HIS A 143 -9.53 -4.81 -5.74
CA HIS A 143 -9.46 -5.97 -6.61
C HIS A 143 -10.78 -6.76 -6.61
N LEU A 144 -11.41 -6.95 -5.45
CA LEU A 144 -12.72 -7.63 -5.37
C LEU A 144 -13.83 -6.82 -6.03
N LEU A 145 -13.80 -5.49 -5.91
CA LEU A 145 -14.76 -4.63 -6.58
C LEU A 145 -14.62 -4.74 -8.11
N LYS A 146 -13.40 -4.82 -8.62
CA LYS A 146 -13.13 -5.05 -10.05
C LYS A 146 -13.73 -6.37 -10.52
N THR A 147 -13.43 -7.44 -9.79
CA THR A 147 -13.97 -8.78 -10.05
C THR A 147 -15.50 -8.80 -9.99
N PHE A 148 -16.11 -8.06 -9.05
CA PHE A 148 -17.57 -7.95 -8.92
C PHE A 148 -18.21 -7.25 -10.12
N ILE A 149 -17.57 -6.20 -10.65
CA ILE A 149 -18.05 -5.49 -11.85
C ILE A 149 -17.99 -6.40 -13.09
N GLU A 150 -16.91 -7.19 -13.23
CA GLU A 150 -16.71 -8.12 -14.35
C GLU A 150 -17.39 -9.49 -14.13
N ILE A 151 -18.16 -9.67 -13.03
CA ILE A 151 -18.69 -10.98 -12.62
C ILE A 151 -19.82 -11.49 -13.51
N GLY A 152 -20.48 -10.60 -14.26
CA GLY A 152 -21.58 -10.93 -15.17
C GLY A 152 -21.18 -11.89 -16.29
N ASP A 153 -19.89 -11.91 -16.64
CA ASP A 153 -19.32 -12.74 -17.70
C ASP A 153 -18.72 -14.07 -17.17
N LEU A 154 -18.96 -14.43 -15.91
CA LEU A 154 -18.42 -15.66 -15.32
C LEU A 154 -18.89 -16.91 -16.09
N GLY A 155 -17.93 -17.69 -16.60
CA GLY A 155 -18.22 -18.94 -17.31
C GLY A 155 -18.50 -18.77 -18.80
N ALA A 156 -18.49 -17.54 -19.33
CA ALA A 156 -18.48 -17.30 -20.77
C ALA A 156 -17.12 -17.68 -21.39
N PRO A 157 -17.07 -18.12 -22.67
CA PRO A 157 -15.82 -18.35 -23.36
C PRO A 157 -14.97 -17.06 -23.41
N GLY A 158 -13.80 -17.08 -22.77
CA GLY A 158 -12.91 -15.91 -22.69
C GLY A 158 -13.04 -15.05 -21.43
N SER A 159 -13.80 -15.48 -20.41
CA SER A 159 -13.87 -14.77 -19.14
C SER A 159 -12.50 -14.66 -18.46
N LYS A 160 -12.15 -13.47 -17.99
CA LYS A 160 -10.88 -13.23 -17.25
C LYS A 160 -10.91 -13.85 -15.85
N PHE A 161 -12.09 -14.06 -15.29
CA PHE A 161 -12.29 -14.59 -13.94
C PHE A 161 -12.99 -15.95 -13.99
N THR A 162 -12.58 -16.82 -13.07
CA THR A 162 -13.18 -18.14 -12.84
C THR A 162 -13.88 -18.16 -11.49
N ALA A 163 -14.90 -19.00 -11.33
CA ALA A 163 -15.59 -19.17 -10.05
C ALA A 163 -14.61 -19.49 -8.90
N ASP A 164 -13.65 -20.38 -9.14
CA ASP A 164 -12.59 -20.72 -8.19
C ASP A 164 -11.71 -19.51 -7.85
N GLY A 165 -11.35 -18.69 -8.85
CA GLY A 165 -10.58 -17.47 -8.65
C GLY A 165 -11.30 -16.46 -7.76
N VAL A 166 -12.57 -16.18 -8.06
CA VAL A 166 -13.40 -15.26 -7.26
C VAL A 166 -13.60 -15.78 -5.83
N LEU A 167 -13.80 -17.10 -5.67
CA LEU A 167 -13.93 -17.74 -4.37
C LEU A 167 -12.66 -17.55 -3.53
N TRP A 168 -11.49 -17.87 -4.08
CA TRP A 168 -10.21 -17.70 -3.37
C TRP A 168 -9.91 -16.25 -3.06
N GLN A 169 -10.20 -15.34 -3.99
CA GLN A 169 -10.04 -13.90 -3.77
C GLN A 169 -10.90 -13.42 -2.59
N THR A 170 -12.14 -13.90 -2.50
CA THR A 170 -13.06 -13.59 -1.37
C THR A 170 -12.54 -14.17 -0.06
N ILE A 171 -12.07 -15.42 -0.06
CA ILE A 171 -11.51 -16.09 1.12
C ILE A 171 -10.28 -15.33 1.62
N ILE A 172 -9.35 -14.97 0.74
CA ILE A 172 -8.13 -14.22 1.09
C ILE A 172 -8.49 -12.85 1.68
N HIS A 173 -9.47 -12.16 1.11
CA HIS A 173 -9.93 -10.88 1.64
C HIS A 173 -10.50 -11.01 3.06
N CYS A 174 -11.32 -12.03 3.31
CA CYS A 174 -11.81 -12.35 4.65
C CYS A 174 -10.65 -12.63 5.62
N VAL A 175 -9.61 -13.34 5.19
CA VAL A 175 -8.40 -13.58 6.00
C VAL A 175 -7.66 -12.27 6.33
N PHE A 176 -7.57 -11.33 5.40
CA PHE A 176 -6.98 -10.01 5.66
C PHE A 176 -7.80 -9.21 6.69
N ILE A 177 -9.13 -9.19 6.57
CA ILE A 177 -10.01 -8.55 7.55
C ILE A 177 -9.82 -9.16 8.94
N LEU A 178 -9.85 -10.50 9.04
CA LEU A 178 -9.62 -11.21 10.30
C LEU A 178 -8.24 -10.90 10.89
N SER A 179 -7.22 -10.82 10.05
CA SER A 179 -5.85 -10.46 10.47
C SER A 179 -5.78 -9.04 11.03
N ALA A 180 -6.45 -8.07 10.40
CA ALA A 180 -6.48 -6.69 10.90
C ALA A 180 -7.26 -6.57 12.21
N ILE A 181 -8.36 -7.31 12.37
CA ILE A 181 -9.08 -7.40 13.65
C ILE A 181 -8.14 -7.96 14.74
N GLY A 182 -7.35 -8.99 14.44
CA GLY A 182 -6.35 -9.52 15.35
C GLY A 182 -5.27 -8.51 15.74
N ILE A 183 -4.78 -7.72 14.78
CA ILE A 183 -3.81 -6.64 15.03
C ILE A 183 -4.43 -5.56 15.92
N ALA A 184 -5.66 -5.12 15.64
CA ALA A 184 -6.35 -4.13 16.46
C ALA A 184 -6.63 -4.65 17.88
N TYR A 185 -6.99 -5.93 18.02
CA TYR A 185 -7.24 -6.56 19.31
C TYR A 185 -5.95 -6.66 20.15
N THR A 186 -4.84 -7.09 19.54
CA THR A 186 -3.54 -7.16 20.23
C THR A 186 -3.05 -5.78 20.65
N ASP A 187 -3.21 -4.75 19.81
CA ASP A 187 -2.84 -3.38 20.15
C ASP A 187 -3.67 -2.83 21.33
N ARG A 188 -4.99 -3.11 21.33
CA ARG A 188 -5.87 -2.78 22.47
C ARG A 188 -5.42 -3.48 23.75
N LEU A 189 -5.01 -4.74 23.70
CA LEU A 189 -4.54 -5.45 24.89
C LEU A 189 -3.23 -4.85 25.44
N MET A 190 -2.29 -4.49 24.56
CA MET A 190 -1.01 -3.90 24.96
C MET A 190 -1.16 -2.52 25.62
N THR A 191 -2.12 -1.72 25.13
CA THR A 191 -2.42 -0.39 25.70
C THR A 191 -3.10 -0.50 27.08
N HIS A 192 -3.98 -1.49 27.31
CA HIS A 192 -4.61 -1.74 28.61
C HIS A 192 -3.65 -2.26 29.70
N VAL A 193 -2.58 -2.98 29.35
CA VAL A 193 -1.56 -3.43 30.34
C VAL A 193 -0.74 -2.25 30.89
N SER A 194 -0.60 -1.17 30.11
CA SER A 194 0.22 -0.01 30.46
C SER A 194 -0.48 1.02 31.36
N SER A 195 -1.79 0.85 31.63
CA SER A 195 -2.59 1.84 32.38
C SER A 195 -2.84 1.50 33.86
N LYS A 196 -2.12 0.54 34.45
CA LYS A 196 -2.26 0.27 35.90
C LYS A 196 -1.54 1.39 36.69
N PRO A 197 -2.25 2.26 37.44
CA PRO A 197 -1.61 3.33 38.19
C PRO A 197 -0.70 2.70 39.23
N LYS A 198 0.54 3.18 39.35
CA LYS A 198 1.35 2.96 40.55
C LYS A 198 0.52 3.50 41.72
N ALA A 199 0.02 2.61 42.56
CA ALA A 199 -0.50 2.98 43.87
C ALA A 199 0.62 3.73 44.60
N ALA A 200 0.34 4.97 44.97
CA ALA A 200 1.24 5.80 45.74
C ALA A 200 1.50 5.14 47.10
N HIS A 201 2.78 4.99 47.45
CA HIS A 201 3.26 4.75 48.81
C HIS A 201 4.24 5.86 49.15
#